data_AF-A0A359CJF2-F1
#
_entry.id   AF-A0A359CJF2-F1
#
_cell.length_a   1.000
_cell.length_b   1.000
_cell.length_c   1.000
_cell.angle_alpha   90.00
_cell.angle_beta   90.00
_cell.angle_gamma   90.00
#
_symmetry.space_group_name_H-M   'P 1'
#
loop_
_entity.id
_entity.type
_entity.pdbx_description
1 polymer ?
#
loop_
_entity_poly.entity_id
_entity_poly.type
_entity_poly.pdbx_seq_one_letter_code
_entity_poly.pdbx_strand_id
1 'polypeptide(L)'
;LELALALKFLSVADLAYGWGILDREVFVVLWIVIFAMLGFYLLGKIKFPHDSDVPYVSVPRLFMAIISLAFAIYMIPGLWGAPLKAISAFAPPMYTQDFNLYEGEVHAQFLDYESGMAHAARTGKPVLIDFSGYGCVNCRKMEASVWTDPRVKDMLDNGYVLITLMVDDKERLPEVIEVNENGRTTKLKTIGDKWSYLQRHKFGANAQPYYIALNNQGQPIGPSYAYDENVDKYIQFLQTGLQNYKIGK
;
A
#
# COMPACT_ATOMS: atom_id res chain seq x y z
N LEU A 1 -17.63 14.77 -3.59
CA LEU A 1 -16.49 14.45 -2.70
C LEU A 1 -16.72 13.14 -1.97
N GLU A 2 -17.87 12.97 -1.30
CA GLU A 2 -18.21 11.73 -0.58
C GLU A 2 -18.16 10.47 -1.45
N LEU A 3 -18.59 10.55 -2.71
CA LEU A 3 -18.48 9.42 -3.67
C LEU A 3 -17.03 8.98 -3.90
N ALA A 4 -16.08 9.92 -4.04
CA ALA A 4 -14.67 9.60 -4.23
C ALA A 4 -14.07 8.94 -2.96
N LEU A 5 -14.47 9.42 -1.78
CA LEU A 5 -14.05 8.81 -0.52
C LEU A 5 -14.68 7.43 -0.31
N ALA A 6 -15.92 7.21 -0.75
CA ALA A 6 -16.58 5.90 -0.73
C ALA A 6 -15.84 4.89 -1.61
N LEU A 7 -15.37 5.31 -2.80
CA LEU A 7 -14.56 4.46 -3.68
C LEU A 7 -13.29 3.95 -2.99
N LYS A 8 -12.67 4.74 -2.11
CA LYS A 8 -11.50 4.30 -1.33
C LYS A 8 -11.84 3.16 -0.37
N PHE A 9 -13.00 3.20 0.29
CA PHE A 9 -13.40 2.08 1.16
C PHE A 9 -13.79 0.85 0.35
N LEU A 10 -14.43 1.06 -0.80
CA LEU A 10 -14.76 -0.01 -1.73
C LEU A 10 -13.48 -0.68 -2.28
N SER A 11 -12.45 0.07 -2.64
CA SER A 11 -11.20 -0.50 -3.17
C SER A 11 -10.44 -1.30 -2.11
N VAL A 12 -10.46 -0.86 -0.85
CA VAL A 12 -9.88 -1.64 0.26
C VAL A 12 -10.62 -2.96 0.44
N ALA A 13 -11.95 -2.96 0.35
CA ALA A 13 -12.72 -4.20 0.41
C ALA A 13 -12.45 -5.09 -0.80
N ASP A 14 -12.42 -4.53 -2.01
CA ASP A 14 -12.12 -5.22 -3.26
C ASP A 14 -10.80 -6.00 -3.18
N LEU A 15 -9.74 -5.33 -2.69
CA LEU A 15 -8.42 -5.94 -2.51
C LEU A 15 -8.41 -6.98 -1.39
N ALA A 16 -8.99 -6.67 -0.23
CA ALA A 16 -8.98 -7.57 0.92
C ALA A 16 -9.76 -8.87 0.66
N TYR A 17 -10.78 -8.83 -0.19
CA TYR A 17 -11.57 -10.00 -0.61
C TYR A 17 -11.14 -10.61 -1.96
N GLY A 18 -10.17 -10.01 -2.66
CA GLY A 18 -9.67 -10.50 -3.93
C GLY A 18 -10.69 -10.45 -5.08
N TRP A 19 -11.57 -9.45 -5.10
CA TRP A 19 -12.60 -9.31 -6.14
C TRP A 19 -12.02 -8.85 -7.49
N GLY A 20 -11.06 -7.91 -7.46
CA GLY A 20 -10.41 -7.39 -8.66
C GLY A 20 -11.31 -6.52 -9.55
N ILE A 21 -12.31 -5.83 -8.97
CA ILE A 21 -13.25 -4.98 -9.70
C ILE A 21 -12.78 -3.52 -9.71
N LEU A 22 -12.06 -3.09 -8.67
CA LEU A 22 -11.64 -1.71 -8.46
C LEU A 22 -10.13 -1.61 -8.30
N ASP A 23 -9.44 -2.06 -9.34
CA ASP A 23 -8.02 -1.88 -9.51
C ASP A 23 -7.63 -0.38 -9.61
N ARG A 24 -6.32 -0.12 -9.68
CA ARG A 24 -5.82 1.25 -9.70
C ARG A 24 -6.29 2.03 -10.93
N GLU A 25 -6.35 1.42 -12.11
CA GLU A 25 -6.76 2.11 -13.33
C GLU A 25 -8.22 2.54 -13.27
N VAL A 26 -9.14 1.63 -12.92
CA VAL A 26 -10.57 1.92 -12.78
C VAL A 26 -10.78 2.97 -11.69
N PHE A 27 -10.06 2.84 -10.56
CA PHE A 27 -10.13 3.81 -9.48
C PHE A 27 -9.73 5.23 -9.93
N VAL A 28 -8.58 5.36 -10.62
CA VAL A 28 -8.08 6.66 -11.08
C VAL A 28 -9.01 7.25 -12.14
N VAL A 29 -9.52 6.45 -13.08
CA VAL A 29 -10.51 6.89 -14.07
C VAL A 29 -11.77 7.44 -13.39
N LEU A 30 -12.35 6.70 -12.45
CA LEU A 30 -13.54 7.14 -11.73
C LEU A 30 -13.28 8.44 -10.96
N TRP A 31 -12.12 8.58 -10.33
CA TRP A 31 -11.74 9.82 -9.66
C TRP A 31 -11.61 11.01 -10.61
N ILE A 32 -10.92 10.84 -11.76
CA ILE A 32 -10.82 11.86 -12.79
C ILE A 32 -12.21 12.32 -13.24
N VAL A 33 -13.10 11.36 -13.56
CA VAL A 33 -14.47 11.66 -13.99
C VAL A 33 -15.26 12.40 -12.92
N ILE A 34 -15.22 11.95 -11.66
CA ILE A 34 -15.94 12.58 -10.56
C ILE A 34 -15.47 14.03 -10.33
N PHE A 35 -14.16 14.27 -10.32
CA PHE A 35 -13.62 15.63 -10.10
C PHE A 35 -13.81 16.53 -11.33
N ALA A 36 -13.79 15.98 -12.54
CA ALA A 36 -14.14 16.72 -13.75
C ALA A 36 -15.62 17.13 -13.76
N MET A 37 -16.52 16.19 -13.46
CA MET A 37 -17.96 16.46 -13.32
C MET A 37 -18.24 17.49 -12.22
N LEU A 38 -17.56 17.39 -11.07
CA LEU A 38 -17.66 18.39 -10.01
C LEU A 38 -17.23 19.78 -10.51
N GLY A 39 -16.14 19.87 -11.26
CA GLY A 39 -15.67 21.11 -11.87
C GLY A 39 -16.71 21.71 -12.83
N PHE A 40 -17.24 20.91 -13.76
CA PHE A 40 -18.27 21.36 -14.70
C PHE A 40 -19.59 21.71 -14.04
N TYR A 41 -19.97 20.98 -12.99
CA TYR A 41 -21.12 21.30 -12.14
C TYR A 41 -20.94 22.65 -11.46
N LEU A 42 -19.77 22.91 -10.87
CA LEU A 42 -19.46 24.21 -10.27
C LEU A 42 -19.43 25.34 -11.32
N LEU A 43 -19.08 25.07 -12.58
CA LEU A 43 -19.20 26.07 -13.66
C LEU A 43 -20.64 26.27 -14.16
N GLY A 44 -21.63 25.54 -13.61
CA GLY A 44 -23.03 25.60 -14.03
C GLY A 44 -23.31 24.91 -15.36
N LYS A 45 -22.40 24.06 -15.85
CA LYS A 45 -22.57 23.30 -17.10
C LYS A 45 -23.37 22.01 -16.93
N ILE A 46 -23.43 21.50 -15.69
CA ILE A 46 -24.26 20.36 -15.29
C ILE A 46 -25.29 20.89 -14.29
N LYS A 47 -26.57 20.52 -14.44
CA LYS A 47 -27.67 20.95 -13.58
C LYS A 47 -28.58 19.76 -13.27
N PHE A 48 -28.90 19.55 -12.00
CA PHE A 48 -29.85 18.53 -11.55
C PHE A 48 -31.28 19.10 -11.41
N PRO A 49 -32.32 18.25 -11.37
CA PRO A 49 -33.72 18.70 -11.34
C PRO A 49 -34.10 19.66 -10.21
N HIS A 50 -33.37 19.62 -9.09
CA HIS A 50 -33.65 20.44 -7.91
C HIS A 50 -32.68 21.62 -7.74
N ASP A 51 -31.83 21.88 -8.73
CA ASP A 51 -30.88 23.00 -8.69
C ASP A 51 -31.50 24.29 -9.21
N SER A 52 -31.14 25.41 -8.57
CA SER A 52 -31.47 26.75 -9.07
C SER A 52 -30.63 27.12 -10.30
N ASP A 53 -31.15 28.03 -11.13
CA ASP A 53 -30.41 28.54 -12.28
C ASP A 53 -29.19 29.35 -11.86
N VAL A 54 -28.11 29.20 -12.61
CA VAL A 54 -26.82 29.88 -12.39
C VAL A 54 -26.50 30.72 -13.63
N PRO A 55 -27.05 31.95 -13.72
CA PRO A 55 -26.81 32.81 -14.89
C PRO A 55 -25.36 33.30 -14.99
N TYR A 56 -24.68 33.46 -13.84
CA TYR A 56 -23.27 33.84 -13.77
C TYR A 56 -22.54 33.00 -12.72
N VAL A 57 -21.27 32.69 -12.98
CA VAL A 57 -20.41 31.95 -12.03
C VAL A 57 -19.81 32.95 -11.05
N SER A 58 -20.05 32.76 -9.75
CA SER A 58 -19.43 33.58 -8.71
C SER A 58 -17.93 33.28 -8.57
N VAL A 59 -17.14 34.26 -8.13
CA VAL A 59 -15.69 34.12 -7.96
C VAL A 59 -15.31 32.93 -7.06
N PRO A 60 -15.91 32.72 -5.87
CA PRO A 60 -15.57 31.56 -5.04
C PRO A 60 -15.86 30.22 -5.73
N ARG A 61 -16.97 30.14 -6.47
CA ARG A 61 -17.37 28.95 -7.22
C ARG A 61 -16.41 28.67 -8.37
N LEU A 62 -15.91 29.72 -9.03
CA LEU A 62 -14.88 29.61 -10.06
C LEU A 62 -13.58 29.04 -9.48
N PHE A 63 -13.10 29.53 -8.33
CA PHE A 63 -11.90 28.99 -7.68
C PHE A 63 -12.06 27.51 -7.31
N MET A 64 -13.21 27.12 -6.74
CA MET A 64 -13.50 25.71 -6.43
C MET A 64 -13.52 24.84 -7.69
N ALA A 65 -14.08 25.34 -8.80
CA ALA A 65 -14.07 24.62 -10.08
C ALA A 65 -12.64 24.45 -10.61
N ILE A 66 -11.81 25.49 -10.55
CA ILE A 66 -10.40 25.45 -10.97
C ILE A 66 -9.64 24.40 -10.17
N ILE A 67 -9.77 24.40 -8.84
CA ILE A 67 -9.11 23.41 -7.98
C ILE A 67 -9.55 21.98 -8.35
N SER A 68 -10.86 21.77 -8.54
CA SER A 68 -11.41 20.46 -8.92
C SER A 68 -10.87 19.97 -10.27
N LEU A 69 -10.86 20.83 -11.29
CA LEU A 69 -10.37 20.49 -12.62
C LEU A 69 -8.85 20.31 -12.65
N ALA A 70 -8.09 21.15 -11.95
CA ALA A 70 -6.65 21.00 -11.82
C ALA A 70 -6.29 19.67 -11.14
N PHE A 71 -7.07 19.27 -10.13
CA PHE A 71 -6.90 17.97 -9.47
C PHE A 71 -7.23 16.79 -10.40
N ALA A 72 -8.28 16.90 -11.23
CA ALA A 72 -8.57 15.91 -12.26
C ALA A 72 -7.42 15.77 -13.27
N ILE A 73 -6.87 16.91 -13.74
CA ILE A 73 -5.74 16.94 -14.67
C ILE A 73 -4.47 16.35 -14.04
N TYR A 74 -4.21 16.65 -12.76
CA TYR A 74 -3.08 16.09 -12.01
C TYR A 74 -3.07 14.54 -11.99
N MET A 75 -4.25 13.92 -11.99
CA MET A 75 -4.37 12.45 -11.97
C MET A 75 -4.18 11.80 -13.33
N ILE A 76 -4.28 12.54 -14.44
CA ILE A 76 -4.18 11.99 -15.81
C ILE A 76 -2.89 11.17 -16.02
N PRO A 77 -1.69 11.65 -15.66
CA PRO A 77 -0.47 10.85 -15.80
C PRO A 77 -0.49 9.51 -15.04
N GLY A 78 -1.35 9.38 -14.01
CA GLY A 78 -1.51 8.14 -13.26
C GLY A 78 -2.05 6.99 -14.10
N LEU A 79 -2.82 7.29 -15.16
CA LEU A 79 -3.28 6.28 -16.12
C LEU A 79 -2.12 5.62 -16.90
N TRP A 80 -0.92 6.21 -16.87
CA TRP A 80 0.31 5.67 -17.46
C TRP A 80 1.34 5.24 -16.41
N GLY A 81 0.94 5.14 -15.15
CA GLY A 81 1.80 4.63 -14.08
C GLY A 81 2.47 5.69 -13.22
N ALA A 82 2.12 6.97 -13.37
CA ALA A 82 2.65 7.97 -12.44
C ALA A 82 2.21 7.65 -11.00
N PRO A 83 3.09 7.76 -9.99
CA PRO A 83 2.82 7.30 -8.62
C PRO A 83 1.72 8.11 -7.91
N LEU A 84 1.36 9.29 -8.44
CA LEU A 84 0.35 10.21 -7.88
C LEU A 84 0.55 10.43 -6.37
N LYS A 85 1.74 10.90 -5.96
CA LYS A 85 2.12 11.05 -4.54
C LYS A 85 1.08 11.77 -3.67
N ALA A 86 0.33 12.73 -4.23
CA ALA A 86 -0.70 13.45 -3.47
C ALA A 86 -1.89 12.58 -3.05
N ILE A 87 -2.15 11.48 -3.77
CA ILE A 87 -3.25 10.55 -3.50
C ILE A 87 -2.81 9.11 -3.29
N SER A 88 -1.50 8.83 -3.19
CA SER A 88 -0.97 7.47 -3.02
C SER A 88 -1.54 6.77 -1.77
N ALA A 89 -1.85 7.54 -0.74
CA ALA A 89 -2.56 7.12 0.47
C ALA A 89 -3.96 6.52 0.24
N PHE A 90 -4.60 6.86 -0.88
CA PHE A 90 -5.99 6.49 -1.18
C PHE A 90 -6.10 5.58 -2.41
N ALA A 91 -5.20 5.76 -3.38
CA ALA A 91 -5.19 4.98 -4.59
C ALA A 91 -4.78 3.53 -4.32
N PRO A 92 -5.36 2.55 -5.04
CA PRO A 92 -4.91 1.17 -5.00
C PRO A 92 -3.41 1.04 -5.32
N PRO A 93 -2.77 -0.06 -4.89
CA PRO A 93 -1.36 -0.32 -5.17
C PRO A 93 -1.03 -0.32 -6.66
N MET A 94 0.20 0.06 -7.02
CA MET A 94 0.62 0.09 -8.41
C MET A 94 0.60 -1.28 -9.11
N TYR A 95 0.87 -2.37 -8.38
CA TYR A 95 0.85 -3.73 -8.96
C TYR A 95 -0.54 -4.17 -9.43
N THR A 96 -1.60 -3.45 -9.08
CA THR A 96 -2.96 -3.70 -9.56
C THR A 96 -3.22 -2.99 -10.90
N GLN A 97 -2.28 -2.19 -11.40
CA GLN A 97 -2.41 -1.48 -12.66
C GLN A 97 -1.82 -2.31 -13.79
N ASP A 98 -2.66 -2.68 -14.76
CA ASP A 98 -2.23 -3.45 -15.93
C ASP A 98 -1.31 -2.64 -16.84
N PHE A 99 -1.69 -1.39 -17.13
CA PHE A 99 -0.93 -0.52 -18.02
C PHE A 99 -0.04 0.46 -17.25
N ASN A 100 1.26 0.15 -17.20
CA ASN A 100 2.24 0.93 -16.46
C ASN A 100 3.52 1.13 -17.28
N LEU A 101 3.90 2.40 -17.51
CA LEU A 101 5.16 2.76 -18.20
C LEU A 101 6.30 3.06 -17.22
N TYR A 102 6.05 2.98 -15.91
CA TYR A 102 7.01 3.28 -14.87
C TYR A 102 7.66 1.99 -14.34
N GLU A 103 8.97 1.83 -14.57
CA GLU A 103 9.74 0.66 -14.12
C GLU A 103 10.33 0.80 -12.70
N GLY A 104 10.04 1.91 -12.01
CA GLY A 104 10.63 2.25 -10.72
C GLY A 104 9.96 1.58 -9.51
N GLU A 105 9.18 0.52 -9.72
CA GLU A 105 8.39 -0.10 -8.65
C GLU A 105 9.13 -1.23 -7.96
N VAL A 106 8.90 -1.33 -6.65
CA VAL A 106 9.35 -2.45 -5.85
C VAL A 106 8.18 -3.41 -5.72
N HIS A 107 8.36 -4.64 -6.20
CA HIS A 107 7.37 -5.70 -6.06
C HIS A 107 7.82 -6.67 -4.97
N ALA A 108 6.90 -7.01 -4.07
CA ALA A 108 7.12 -8.11 -3.14
C ALA A 108 7.34 -9.40 -3.95
N GLN A 109 8.45 -10.08 -3.67
CA GLN A 109 8.76 -11.34 -4.37
C GLN A 109 7.86 -12.48 -3.87
N PHE A 110 7.42 -12.39 -2.61
CA PHE A 110 6.59 -13.39 -1.95
C PHE A 110 5.50 -12.73 -1.10
N LEU A 111 4.31 -13.34 -1.11
CA LEU A 111 3.20 -13.03 -0.20
C LEU A 111 3.02 -14.10 0.88
N ASP A 112 3.80 -15.17 0.81
CA ASP A 112 3.82 -16.26 1.77
C ASP A 112 5.19 -16.33 2.45
N TYR A 113 5.17 -16.39 3.78
CA TYR A 113 6.37 -16.42 4.62
C TYR A 113 7.24 -17.64 4.34
N GLU A 114 6.64 -18.83 4.26
CA GLU A 114 7.42 -20.08 4.18
C GLU A 114 8.16 -20.20 2.85
N SER A 115 7.49 -19.89 1.74
CA SER A 115 8.08 -19.88 0.40
C SER A 115 9.19 -18.85 0.27
N GLY A 116 8.99 -17.63 0.80
CA GLY A 116 10.01 -16.57 0.77
C GLY A 116 11.23 -16.92 1.63
N MET A 117 11.03 -17.45 2.84
CA MET A 117 12.12 -17.90 3.71
C MET A 117 12.91 -19.06 3.08
N ALA A 118 12.22 -20.03 2.47
CA ALA A 118 12.86 -21.15 1.79
C ALA A 118 13.64 -20.72 0.53
N HIS A 119 13.16 -19.70 -0.18
CA HIS A 119 13.89 -19.10 -1.31
C HIS A 119 15.15 -18.38 -0.81
N ALA A 120 15.00 -17.54 0.21
CA ALA A 120 16.11 -16.79 0.81
C ALA A 120 17.24 -17.70 1.31
N ALA A 121 16.88 -18.84 1.91
CA ALA A 121 17.85 -19.85 2.35
C ALA A 121 18.62 -20.47 1.16
N ARG A 122 17.94 -20.74 0.05
CA ARG A 122 18.56 -21.28 -1.18
C ARG A 122 19.48 -20.28 -1.87
N THR A 123 19.10 -19.00 -1.88
CA THR A 123 19.89 -17.93 -2.52
C THR A 123 20.91 -17.28 -1.60
N GLY A 124 20.95 -17.67 -0.32
CA GLY A 124 21.85 -17.10 0.68
C GLY A 124 21.66 -15.59 0.88
N LYS A 125 20.41 -15.12 0.83
CA LYS A 125 20.03 -13.71 1.05
C LYS A 125 19.26 -13.57 2.38
N PRO A 126 19.33 -12.41 3.05
CA PRO A 126 18.43 -12.11 4.17
C PRO A 126 17.02 -11.84 3.67
N VAL A 127 16.05 -11.96 4.57
CA VAL A 127 14.64 -11.65 4.31
C VAL A 127 14.32 -10.30 4.90
N LEU A 128 13.57 -9.48 4.16
CA LEU A 128 12.87 -8.33 4.72
C LEU A 128 11.38 -8.65 4.75
N ILE A 129 10.80 -8.66 5.95
CA ILE A 129 9.36 -8.79 6.11
C ILE A 129 8.75 -7.40 6.19
N ASP A 130 7.76 -7.16 5.35
CA ASP A 130 6.88 -6.01 5.37
C ASP A 130 5.49 -6.44 5.86
N PHE A 131 5.18 -6.19 7.13
CA PHE A 131 3.82 -6.31 7.63
C PHE A 131 3.03 -5.09 7.19
N SER A 132 2.12 -5.32 6.25
CA SER A 132 1.36 -4.28 5.55
C SER A 132 -0.13 -4.58 5.59
N GLY A 133 -0.93 -3.76 4.93
CA GLY A 133 -2.35 -4.02 4.74
C GLY A 133 -2.93 -3.21 3.58
N TYR A 134 -3.95 -3.76 2.93
CA TYR A 134 -4.64 -3.10 1.82
C TYR A 134 -5.24 -1.74 2.23
N GLY A 135 -5.72 -1.63 3.47
CA GLY A 135 -6.24 -0.38 4.04
C GLY A 135 -5.18 0.55 4.65
N CYS A 136 -3.90 0.16 4.66
CA CYS A 136 -2.84 0.86 5.39
C CYS A 136 -2.32 2.10 4.64
N VAL A 137 -2.86 3.26 4.97
CA VAL A 137 -2.46 4.56 4.41
C VAL A 137 -0.95 4.83 4.56
N ASN A 138 -0.39 4.56 5.73
CA ASN A 138 1.03 4.83 6.00
C ASN A 138 1.96 3.88 5.23
N CYS A 139 1.53 2.63 4.99
CA CYS A 139 2.27 1.68 4.16
C CYS A 139 2.34 2.19 2.71
N ARG A 140 1.21 2.65 2.17
CA ARG A 140 1.16 3.26 0.83
C ARG A 140 2.06 4.50 0.70
N LYS A 141 2.16 5.32 1.75
CA LYS A 141 3.07 6.47 1.79
C LYS A 141 4.54 6.05 1.79
N MET A 142 4.92 5.05 2.58
CA MET A 142 6.29 4.50 2.55
C MET A 142 6.66 4.01 1.16
N GLU A 143 5.77 3.26 0.50
CA GLU A 143 6.02 2.76 -0.85
C GLU A 143 6.19 3.90 -1.86
N ALA A 144 5.31 4.90 -1.82
CA ALA A 144 5.34 6.01 -2.78
C ALA A 144 6.47 7.04 -2.53
N SER A 145 6.88 7.24 -1.28
CA SER A 145 7.87 8.26 -0.88
C SER A 145 9.27 7.70 -0.68
N VAL A 146 9.40 6.47 -0.18
CA VAL A 146 10.69 5.88 0.23
C VAL A 146 11.13 4.78 -0.72
N TRP A 147 10.25 3.83 -1.07
CA TRP A 147 10.64 2.69 -1.91
C TRP A 147 10.90 3.07 -3.36
N THR A 148 10.37 4.20 -3.82
CA THR A 148 10.66 4.76 -5.16
C THR A 148 12.04 5.43 -5.26
N ASP A 149 12.79 5.60 -4.15
CA ASP A 149 14.19 6.05 -4.23
C ASP A 149 15.05 4.94 -4.86
N PRO A 150 15.83 5.23 -5.92
CA PRO A 150 16.62 4.21 -6.62
C PRO A 150 17.58 3.43 -5.73
N ARG A 151 18.12 4.06 -4.68
CA ARG A 151 19.05 3.40 -3.73
C ARG A 151 18.30 2.39 -2.86
N VAL A 152 17.09 2.76 -2.40
CA VAL A 152 16.23 1.86 -1.63
C VAL A 152 15.78 0.70 -2.51
N LYS A 153 15.28 0.99 -3.71
CA LYS A 153 14.84 -0.02 -4.67
C LYS A 153 15.93 -1.04 -4.98
N ASP A 154 17.14 -0.60 -5.30
CA ASP A 154 18.28 -1.52 -5.55
C ASP A 154 18.54 -2.45 -4.36
N MET A 155 18.52 -1.92 -3.13
CA MET A 155 18.71 -2.72 -1.93
C MET A 155 17.59 -3.74 -1.71
N LEU A 156 16.33 -3.37 -2.00
CA LEU A 156 15.18 -4.26 -1.85
C LEU A 156 15.16 -5.36 -2.93
N ASP A 157 15.44 -5.00 -4.18
CA ASP A 157 15.42 -5.94 -5.30
C ASP A 157 16.61 -6.92 -5.26
N ASN A 158 17.81 -6.39 -4.97
CA ASN A 158 19.05 -7.14 -5.10
C ASN A 158 19.58 -7.63 -3.76
N GLY A 159 19.41 -6.86 -2.69
CA GLY A 159 19.98 -7.14 -1.36
C GLY A 159 19.13 -8.07 -0.50
N TYR A 160 17.80 -8.04 -0.65
CA TYR A 160 16.86 -8.79 0.18
C TYR A 160 15.98 -9.74 -0.64
N VAL A 161 15.39 -10.71 0.06
CA VAL A 161 14.15 -11.35 -0.36
C VAL A 161 13.01 -10.65 0.37
N LEU A 162 12.22 -9.89 -0.37
CA LEU A 162 11.10 -9.12 0.18
C LEU A 162 9.85 -10.00 0.29
N ILE A 163 9.30 -10.10 1.51
CA ILE A 163 8.04 -10.80 1.81
C ILE A 163 7.05 -9.77 2.36
N THR A 164 5.92 -9.56 1.68
CA THR A 164 4.85 -8.69 2.18
C THR A 164 3.73 -9.54 2.77
N LEU A 165 3.45 -9.33 4.05
CA LEU A 165 2.42 -10.05 4.80
C LEU A 165 1.23 -9.11 5.06
N MET A 166 0.15 -9.32 4.32
CA MET A 166 -1.07 -8.51 4.42
C MET A 166 -1.88 -8.93 5.66
N VAL A 167 -1.95 -8.07 6.67
CA VAL A 167 -2.61 -8.38 7.96
C VAL A 167 -4.13 -8.24 7.91
N ASP A 168 -4.68 -7.60 6.89
CA ASP A 168 -6.11 -7.37 6.69
C ASP A 168 -6.74 -8.25 5.59
N ASP A 169 -5.95 -9.19 5.05
CA ASP A 169 -6.39 -10.15 4.04
C ASP A 169 -7.54 -11.05 4.54
N LYS A 170 -8.60 -11.16 3.73
CA LYS A 170 -9.83 -11.91 4.04
C LYS A 170 -9.90 -13.27 3.37
N GLU A 171 -8.89 -13.68 2.62
CA GLU A 171 -8.79 -15.05 2.14
C GLU A 171 -8.80 -16.01 3.34
N ARG A 172 -9.64 -17.05 3.26
CA ARG A 172 -9.79 -18.01 4.36
C ARG A 172 -8.60 -18.95 4.38
N LEU A 173 -8.12 -19.26 5.58
CA LEU A 173 -7.18 -20.34 5.77
C LEU A 173 -7.85 -21.68 5.41
N PRO A 174 -7.08 -22.65 4.87
CA PRO A 174 -7.60 -24.01 4.63
C PRO A 174 -8.19 -24.64 5.90
N GLU A 175 -7.59 -24.34 7.06
CA GLU A 175 -8.03 -24.80 8.37
C GLU A 175 -7.99 -23.66 9.39
N VAL A 176 -8.94 -23.67 10.33
CA VAL A 176 -8.97 -22.71 11.44
C VAL A 176 -7.90 -23.08 12.45
N ILE A 177 -7.00 -22.14 12.75
CA ILE A 177 -5.91 -22.35 13.71
C ILE A 177 -6.35 -21.77 15.06
N GLU A 178 -6.31 -22.57 16.12
CA GLU A 178 -6.55 -22.10 17.48
C GLU A 178 -5.20 -21.78 18.16
N VAL A 179 -5.08 -20.55 18.67
CA VAL A 179 -3.87 -20.08 19.36
C VAL A 179 -4.22 -19.56 20.74
N ASN A 180 -3.34 -19.76 21.71
CA ASN A 180 -3.46 -19.14 23.03
C ASN A 180 -2.69 -17.82 23.01
N GLU A 181 -3.41 -16.72 23.20
CA GLU A 181 -2.84 -15.37 23.29
C GLU A 181 -3.30 -14.75 24.62
N ASN A 182 -2.35 -14.50 25.52
CA ASN A 182 -2.60 -13.91 26.85
C ASN A 182 -3.66 -14.65 27.68
N GLY A 183 -3.67 -15.98 27.63
CA GLY A 183 -4.62 -16.82 28.39
C GLY A 183 -6.01 -16.90 27.77
N ARG A 184 -6.21 -16.40 26.55
CA ARG A 184 -7.44 -16.55 25.78
C ARG A 184 -7.19 -17.35 24.51
N THR A 185 -8.08 -18.30 24.23
CA THR A 185 -8.09 -19.03 22.96
C THR A 185 -8.67 -18.13 21.87
N THR A 186 -7.86 -17.81 20.87
CA THR A 186 -8.24 -17.03 19.69
C THR A 186 -8.23 -17.95 18.47
N LYS A 187 -9.24 -17.81 17.59
CA LYS A 187 -9.34 -18.58 16.35
C LYS A 187 -8.90 -17.72 15.17
N LEU A 188 -7.88 -18.14 14.45
CA LEU A 188 -7.39 -17.51 13.23
C LEU A 188 -8.11 -18.15 12.05
N LYS A 189 -8.83 -17.34 11.26
CA LYS A 189 -9.69 -17.81 10.17
C LYS A 189 -9.20 -17.37 8.79
N THR A 190 -8.50 -16.25 8.72
CA THR A 190 -7.99 -15.70 7.46
C THR A 190 -6.47 -15.61 7.42
N ILE A 191 -5.92 -15.40 6.23
CA ILE A 191 -4.50 -15.08 6.03
C ILE A 191 -4.11 -13.86 6.86
N GLY A 192 -4.94 -12.82 6.86
CA GLY A 192 -4.74 -11.63 7.70
C GLY A 192 -4.68 -11.94 9.20
N ASP A 193 -5.59 -12.78 9.71
CA ASP A 193 -5.54 -13.21 11.12
C ASP A 193 -4.21 -13.90 11.45
N LYS A 194 -3.74 -14.78 10.57
CA LYS A 194 -2.46 -15.51 10.71
C LYS A 194 -1.29 -14.54 10.82
N TRP A 195 -1.18 -13.57 9.90
CA TRP A 195 -0.06 -12.63 9.89
C TRP A 195 -0.13 -11.59 11.00
N SER A 196 -1.33 -11.12 11.33
CA SER A 196 -1.55 -10.23 12.46
C SER A 196 -1.17 -10.90 13.79
N TYR A 197 -1.52 -12.18 13.96
CA TYR A 197 -1.08 -12.97 15.13
C TYR A 197 0.43 -13.17 15.15
N LEU A 198 1.04 -13.54 14.02
CA LEU A 198 2.49 -13.72 13.93
C LEU A 198 3.23 -12.44 14.36
N GLN A 199 2.79 -11.28 13.88
CA GLN A 199 3.40 -9.99 14.23
C GLN A 199 3.38 -9.73 15.74
N ARG A 200 2.22 -9.92 16.38
CA ARG A 200 2.05 -9.70 17.82
C ARG A 200 2.84 -10.71 18.63
N HIS A 201 2.72 -11.98 18.29
CA HIS A 201 3.28 -13.06 19.09
C HIS A 201 4.81 -13.12 18.99
N LYS A 202 5.38 -12.89 17.81
CA LYS A 202 6.84 -12.97 17.59
C LYS A 202 7.56 -11.65 17.85
N PHE A 203 6.93 -10.53 17.49
CA PHE A 203 7.62 -9.23 17.48
C PHE A 203 7.03 -8.21 18.46
N GLY A 204 5.97 -8.57 19.20
CA GLY A 204 5.35 -7.68 20.19
C GLY A 204 4.74 -6.42 19.58
N ALA A 205 4.42 -6.45 18.28
CA ALA A 205 3.93 -5.30 17.52
C ALA A 205 2.59 -5.61 16.83
N ASN A 206 1.76 -4.59 16.69
CA ASN A 206 0.44 -4.69 16.05
C ASN A 206 0.13 -3.52 15.11
N ALA A 207 1.12 -2.66 14.82
CA ALA A 207 0.98 -1.51 13.94
C ALA A 207 1.60 -1.80 12.56
N GLN A 208 1.06 -1.17 11.52
CA GLN A 208 1.58 -1.24 10.15
C GLN A 208 1.79 0.19 9.62
N PRO A 209 2.81 0.46 8.78
CA PRO A 209 3.82 -0.49 8.30
C PRO A 209 4.78 -0.93 9.40
N TYR A 210 5.24 -2.17 9.32
CA TYR A 210 6.28 -2.70 10.21
C TYR A 210 7.24 -3.57 9.41
N TYR A 211 8.49 -3.14 9.36
CA TYR A 211 9.57 -3.79 8.63
C TYR A 211 10.53 -4.47 9.59
N ILE A 212 10.91 -5.71 9.30
CA ILE A 212 11.93 -6.42 10.07
C ILE A 212 12.79 -7.29 9.17
N ALA A 213 14.10 -7.16 9.31
CA ALA A 213 15.07 -7.98 8.59
C ALA A 213 15.37 -9.25 9.39
N LEU A 214 15.33 -10.41 8.73
CA LEU A 214 15.59 -11.73 9.33
C LEU A 214 16.74 -12.47 8.61
N ASN A 215 17.45 -13.32 9.35
CA ASN A 215 18.33 -14.35 8.76
C ASN A 215 17.51 -15.56 8.25
N ASN A 216 18.18 -16.56 7.66
CA ASN A 216 17.48 -17.73 7.10
C ASN A 216 16.90 -18.68 8.16
N GLN A 217 17.19 -18.45 9.44
CA GLN A 217 16.61 -19.17 10.57
C GLN A 217 15.40 -18.41 11.16
N GLY A 218 15.00 -17.29 10.56
CA GLY A 218 13.86 -16.47 11.02
C GLY A 218 14.17 -15.60 12.24
N GLN A 219 15.45 -15.41 12.58
CA GLN A 219 15.85 -14.55 13.70
C GLN A 219 16.11 -13.12 13.21
N PRO A 220 15.67 -12.10 13.96
CA PRO A 220 15.96 -10.71 13.64
C PRO A 220 17.46 -10.43 13.58
N ILE A 221 17.87 -9.71 12.53
CA ILE A 221 19.26 -9.28 12.29
C ILE A 221 19.41 -7.76 12.46
N GLY A 222 18.53 -7.13 13.24
CA GLY A 222 18.54 -5.70 13.53
C GLY A 222 17.25 -5.26 14.22
N PRO A 223 17.15 -3.97 14.60
CA PRO A 223 15.90 -3.40 15.06
C PRO A 223 14.87 -3.37 13.92
N SER A 224 13.58 -3.34 14.27
CA SER A 224 12.53 -3.09 13.29
C SER A 224 12.46 -1.62 12.87
N TYR A 225 11.76 -1.36 11.77
CA TYR A 225 11.47 -0.02 11.27
C TYR A 225 9.95 0.13 11.11
N ALA A 226 9.41 1.31 11.41
CA ALA A 226 7.97 1.61 11.31
C ALA A 226 7.73 2.73 10.29
N TYR A 227 6.66 3.52 10.44
CA TYR A 227 6.41 4.65 9.56
C TYR A 227 7.37 5.82 9.84
N ASP A 228 8.27 6.10 8.89
CA ASP A 228 9.08 7.31 8.80
C ASP A 228 9.51 7.50 7.33
N GLU A 229 9.06 8.58 6.68
CA GLU A 229 9.33 8.84 5.25
C GLU A 229 10.77 9.31 4.97
N ASN A 230 11.66 9.32 5.97
CA ASN A 230 13.07 9.66 5.81
C ASN A 230 13.84 8.54 5.10
N VAL A 231 14.14 8.78 3.82
CA VAL A 231 14.84 7.85 2.94
C VAL A 231 16.20 7.42 3.50
N ASP A 232 17.02 8.34 3.99
CA ASP A 232 18.38 8.02 4.45
C ASP A 232 18.36 7.15 5.72
N LYS A 233 17.38 7.37 6.62
CA LYS A 233 17.17 6.48 7.76
C LYS A 233 16.75 5.08 7.32
N TYR A 234 15.89 4.97 6.30
CA TYR A 234 15.47 3.67 5.78
C TYR A 234 16.64 2.92 5.14
N ILE A 235 17.49 3.63 4.38
CA ILE A 235 18.74 3.08 3.84
C ILE A 235 19.64 2.57 4.97
N GLN A 236 19.82 3.35 6.04
CA GLN A 236 20.62 2.92 7.19
C GLN A 236 20.07 1.64 7.85
N PHE A 237 18.75 1.54 8.00
CA PHE A 237 18.09 0.33 8.47
C PHE A 237 18.40 -0.88 7.58
N LEU A 238 18.21 -0.76 6.26
CA LEU A 238 18.50 -1.83 5.31
C LEU A 238 19.98 -2.23 5.31
N GLN A 239 20.90 -1.25 5.37
CA GLN A 239 22.33 -1.50 5.37
C GLN A 239 22.78 -2.24 6.63
N THR A 240 22.23 -1.84 7.78
CA THR A 240 22.51 -2.49 9.07
C THR A 240 22.12 -3.96 9.03
N GLY A 241 20.93 -4.28 8.51
CA GLY A 241 20.49 -5.68 8.35
C GLY A 241 21.42 -6.48 7.43
N LEU A 242 21.80 -5.93 6.26
CA LEU A 242 22.71 -6.60 5.32
C LEU A 242 24.09 -6.86 5.94
N GLN A 243 24.61 -5.91 6.71
CA GLN A 243 25.90 -6.06 7.41
C GLN A 243 25.82 -7.15 8.49
N ASN A 244 24.79 -7.11 9.34
CA ASN A 244 24.62 -8.11 10.40
C ASN A 244 24.42 -9.52 9.84
N TYR A 245 23.70 -9.66 8.72
CA TYR A 245 23.56 -10.94 8.03
C TYR A 245 24.88 -11.48 7.49
N LYS A 246 25.77 -10.62 6.99
CA LYS A 246 27.11 -11.03 6.55
C LYS A 246 28.01 -11.47 7.71
N ILE A 247 27.90 -10.83 8.87
CA ILE A 247 28.70 -11.15 10.07
C ILE A 247 28.20 -12.45 10.72
N GLY A 248 26.89 -12.70 10.68
CA GLY A 248 26.27 -13.88 11.26
C GLY A 248 26.23 -15.13 10.38
N LYS A 249 26.78 -15.07 9.15
CA LYS A 249 27.07 -16.25 8.33
C LYS A 249 28.34 -16.95 8.81
#